data_AF-A0A0G1TZX4-F1
#
_entry.id   AF-A0A0G1TZX4-F1
#
_cell.length_a   1.000
_cell.length_b   1.000
_cell.length_c   1.000
_cell.angle_alpha   90.00
_cell.angle_beta   90.00
_cell.angle_gamma   90.00
#
_symmetry.space_group_name_H-M   'P 1'
#
loop_
_entity.id
_entity.type
_entity.pdbx_description
1 polymer ?
#
loop_
_entity_poly.entity_id
_entity_poly.type
_entity_poly.pdbx_seq_one_letter_code
_entity_poly.pdbx_strand_id
1 'polypeptide(L)'
;MKRTQLYLDHETWQLARLQAQAEGTTLSDILRRSLKVYVEKKPKKHTKKSRREFLAWLDEFHKKYPAPPGTPTDLSTNLDYYLYHEPYLKGQKK
;
A
#
# COMPACT_ATOMS: atom_id res chain seq x y z
N MET A 1 -0.96 -8.71 21.27
CA MET A 1 0.44 -8.25 21.15
C MET A 1 1.17 -9.19 20.20
N LYS A 2 2.05 -8.71 19.33
CA LYS A 2 2.89 -9.56 18.46
C LYS A 2 4.34 -9.54 18.96
N ARG A 3 4.97 -10.72 19.09
CA ARG A 3 6.39 -10.84 19.43
C ARG A 3 7.19 -10.76 18.13
N THR A 4 8.13 -9.83 18.06
CA THR A 4 8.99 -9.62 16.89
C THR A 4 10.43 -9.76 17.33
N GLN A 5 11.22 -10.51 16.57
CA GLN A 5 12.68 -10.57 16.72
C GLN A 5 13.29 -9.55 15.77
N LEU A 6 14.18 -8.71 16.30
CA LEU A 6 14.86 -7.66 15.54
C LEU A 6 16.36 -7.91 15.64
N TYR A 7 17.03 -7.94 14.50
CA TYR A 7 18.48 -7.91 14.47
C TYR A 7 18.94 -6.45 14.62
N LEU A 8 19.84 -6.21 15.56
CA LEU A 8 20.42 -4.89 15.82
C LEU A 8 21.92 -4.99 15.61
N ASP A 9 22.50 -3.93 15.06
CA ASP A 9 23.94 -3.79 15.04
C ASP A 9 24.51 -3.72 16.47
N HIS A 10 25.74 -4.19 16.64
CA HIS A 10 26.37 -4.30 17.95
C HIS A 10 26.46 -2.94 18.67
N GLU A 11 26.82 -1.88 17.96
CA GLU A 11 26.97 -0.54 18.54
C GLU A 11 25.62 -0.02 19.03
N THR A 12 24.59 -0.20 18.20
CA THR A 12 23.22 0.23 18.52
C THR A 12 22.67 -0.51 19.74
N TRP A 13 22.97 -1.82 19.83
CA TRP A 13 22.58 -2.63 20.98
C TRP A 13 23.26 -2.17 22.27
N GLN A 14 24.56 -1.87 22.23
CA GLN A 14 25.30 -1.38 23.40
C GLN A 14 24.74 -0.05 23.90
N LEU A 15 24.52 0.92 23.00
CA LEU A 15 23.96 2.22 23.35
C LEU A 15 22.57 2.09 23.99
N ALA A 16 21.70 1.29 23.38
CA ALA A 16 20.37 1.06 23.92
C ALA A 16 20.40 0.34 25.28
N ARG A 17 21.38 -0.55 25.50
CA ARG A 17 21.59 -1.21 26.80
C ARG A 17 22.07 -0.24 27.88
N LEU A 18 23.03 0.63 27.56
CA LEU A 18 23.51 1.66 28.50
C LEU A 18 22.38 2.61 28.88
N GLN A 19 21.56 3.02 27.91
CA GLN A 19 20.37 3.82 28.18
C GLN A 19 19.37 3.08 29.07
N ALA A 20 19.15 1.78 28.84
CA ALA A 20 18.28 0.95 29.68
C ALA A 20 18.75 0.92 31.13
N GLN A 21 20.06 0.79 31.33
CA GLN A 21 20.68 0.79 32.66
C GLN A 21 20.55 2.15 33.34
N ALA A 22 20.79 3.25 32.62
CA ALA A 22 20.67 4.60 33.16
C ALA A 22 19.22 4.93 33.59
N GLU A 23 18.23 4.48 32.81
CA GLU A 23 16.81 4.72 33.10
C GLU A 23 16.18 3.68 34.05
N GLY A 24 16.91 2.60 34.38
CA GLY A 24 16.36 1.49 35.18
C GLY A 24 15.24 0.72 34.49
N THR A 25 15.21 0.71 33.15
CA THR A 25 14.15 0.09 32.33
C THR A 25 14.67 -1.08 31.51
N THR A 26 13.78 -1.76 30.77
CA THR A 26 14.17 -2.84 29.88
C THR A 26 14.55 -2.34 28.48
N LEU A 27 15.46 -3.04 27.82
CA LEU A 27 15.84 -2.76 26.43
C LEU A 27 14.62 -2.74 25.49
N SER A 28 13.64 -3.61 25.75
CA SER A 28 12.41 -3.70 24.94
C SER A 28 11.56 -2.43 25.06
N ASP A 29 11.52 -1.80 26.23
CA ASP A 29 10.72 -0.60 26.43
C ASP A 29 11.33 0.62 25.77
N ILE A 30 12.66 0.73 25.79
CA ILE A 30 13.39 1.75 25.03
C ILE A 30 13.15 1.60 23.54
N LEU A 31 13.26 0.38 23.00
CA LEU A 31 13.00 0.11 21.58
C LEU A 31 11.55 0.43 21.19
N ARG A 32 10.57 0.11 22.04
CA ARG A 32 9.17 0.47 21.80
C ARG A 32 8.96 1.97 21.82
N ARG A 33 9.57 2.68 22.76
CA ARG A 33 9.46 4.14 22.90
C ARG A 33 10.08 4.86 21.70
N SER A 34 11.29 4.46 21.30
CA SER A 34 11.97 5.05 20.15
C SER A 34 11.19 4.80 18.85
N LEU A 35 10.69 3.57 18.65
CA LEU A 35 9.83 3.24 17.50
C LEU A 35 8.52 4.03 17.51
N LYS A 36 7.88 4.19 18.67
CA LYS A 36 6.65 4.99 18.80
C LYS A 36 6.89 6.43 18.37
N VAL A 37 7.94 7.07 18.88
CA VAL A 37 8.32 8.44 18.52
C VAL A 37 8.64 8.55 17.03
N TYR A 38 9.37 7.58 16.47
CA TYR A 38 9.71 7.57 15.05
C TYR A 38 8.48 7.42 14.15
N VAL A 39 7.54 6.54 14.51
CA VAL A 39 6.29 6.32 13.78
C VAL A 39 5.35 7.52 13.90
N GLU A 40 5.26 8.14 15.07
CA GLU A 40 4.43 9.34 15.29
C GLU A 40 4.99 10.57 14.56
N LYS A 41 6.32 10.71 14.49
CA LYS A 41 6.98 11.79 13.73
C LYS A 41 6.94 11.58 12.22
N LYS A 42 6.81 10.34 11.73
CA LYS A 42 6.59 10.12 10.31
C LYS A 42 5.19 10.59 9.94
N PRO A 43 5.02 11.48 8.94
CA PRO A 43 3.70 11.77 8.43
C PRO A 43 3.11 10.44 7.97
N LYS A 44 1.99 10.03 8.59
CA LYS A 44 1.27 8.83 8.18
C LYS A 44 0.95 9.00 6.70
N LYS A 45 1.68 8.30 5.82
CA LYS A 45 1.39 8.22 4.37
C LYS A 45 0.09 7.45 4.08
N HIS A 46 -0.88 7.52 4.98
CA HIS A 46 -2.27 7.23 4.67
C HIS A 46 -2.94 8.54 4.32
N THR A 47 -2.53 9.14 3.21
CA THR A 47 -3.49 9.93 2.45
C THR A 47 -4.50 8.91 1.95
N LYS A 48 -5.61 8.75 2.69
CA LYS A 48 -6.84 8.28 2.06
C LYS A 48 -7.10 9.31 0.97
N LYS A 49 -6.63 9.05 -0.25
CA LYS A 49 -6.86 9.96 -1.36
C LYS A 49 -8.36 10.24 -1.35
N SER A 50 -8.73 11.52 -1.27
CA SER A 50 -10.13 11.89 -1.37
C SER A 50 -10.69 11.28 -2.65
N ARG A 51 -11.96 10.87 -2.68
CA ARG A 51 -12.59 10.33 -3.91
C ARG A 51 -12.31 11.23 -5.12
N ARG A 52 -12.19 12.54 -4.90
CA ARG A 52 -11.82 13.54 -5.90
C ARG A 52 -10.37 13.45 -6.39
N GLU A 53 -9.41 13.18 -5.51
CA GLU A 53 -7.99 12.98 -5.88
C GLU A 53 -7.78 11.64 -6.60
N PHE A 54 -8.58 10.63 -6.28
CA PHE A 54 -8.57 9.36 -7.00
C PHE A 54 -9.15 9.50 -8.42
N LEU A 55 -10.25 10.24 -8.56
CA LEU A 55 -10.83 10.56 -9.87
C LEU A 55 -9.88 11.42 -10.72
N ALA A 56 -9.21 12.41 -10.12
CA ALA A 56 -8.19 13.20 -10.81
C ALA A 56 -7.01 12.34 -11.28
N TRP A 57 -6.56 11.40 -10.44
CA TRP A 57 -5.50 10.46 -10.83
C TRP A 57 -5.93 9.52 -11.96
N LEU A 58 -7.18 9.05 -11.96
CA LEU A 58 -7.73 8.25 -13.07
C LEU A 58 -7.78 9.05 -14.36
N ASP A 59 -8.23 10.31 -14.31
CA ASP A 59 -8.28 11.18 -15.49
C ASP A 59 -6.88 11.46 -16.06
N GLU A 60 -5.89 11.71 -15.19
CA GLU A 60 -4.49 11.84 -15.60
C GLU A 60 -3.92 10.53 -16.19
N PHE A 61 -4.29 9.37 -15.62
CA PHE A 61 -3.88 8.07 -16.13
C PHE A 61 -4.45 7.79 -17.52
N HIS A 62 -5.73 8.10 -17.75
CA HIS A 62 -6.40 7.93 -19.05
C HIS A 62 -5.82 8.86 -20.12
N LYS A 63 -5.39 10.08 -19.75
CA LYS A 63 -4.69 11.00 -20.66
C LYS A 63 -3.30 10.50 -21.03
N LYS A 64 -2.58 9.90 -20.07
CA LYS A 64 -1.21 9.42 -20.25
C LYS A 64 -1.15 8.08 -21.00
N TYR A 65 -2.14 7.24 -20.79
CA TYR A 65 -2.31 5.95 -21.45
C TYR A 65 -3.65 5.94 -22.19
N PRO A 66 -3.74 6.62 -23.35
CA PRO A 66 -4.95 6.55 -24.15
C PRO A 66 -5.23 5.08 -24.49
N ALA A 67 -6.48 4.67 -24.33
CA ALA A 67 -6.90 3.35 -24.72
C ALA A 67 -6.52 3.12 -26.20
N PRO A 68 -5.90 1.99 -26.55
CA PRO A 68 -5.52 1.72 -27.92
C PRO A 68 -6.74 1.82 -28.86
N PRO A 69 -6.55 2.26 -30.12
CA PRO A 69 -7.65 2.36 -31.06
C PRO A 69 -8.33 0.99 -31.22
N GLY A 70 -9.64 0.94 -30.94
CA GLY A 70 -10.44 -0.29 -30.97
C GLY A 70 -10.78 -0.89 -29.61
N THR A 71 -10.30 -0.35 -28.49
CA THR A 71 -10.79 -0.76 -27.17
C THR A 71 -12.15 -0.11 -26.86
N PRO A 72 -13.14 -0.88 -26.37
CA PRO A 72 -14.43 -0.30 -25.98
C PRO A 72 -14.31 0.64 -24.79
N THR A 73 -14.80 1.87 -24.96
CA THR A 73 -14.81 2.90 -23.89
C THR A 73 -15.82 2.57 -22.78
N ASP A 74 -16.82 1.73 -23.06
CA ASP A 74 -17.98 1.48 -22.19
C ASP A 74 -17.91 0.15 -21.42
N LEU A 75 -16.69 -0.34 -21.13
CA LEU A 75 -16.47 -1.63 -20.44
C LEU A 75 -17.24 -1.73 -19.11
N SER A 76 -17.31 -0.64 -18.35
CA SER A 76 -18.01 -0.62 -17.06
C SER A 76 -19.52 -0.77 -17.17
N THR A 77 -20.10 -0.32 -18.29
CA THR A 77 -21.55 -0.30 -18.49
C THR A 77 -22.04 -1.57 -19.17
N ASN A 78 -21.21 -2.14 -20.05
CA ASN A 78 -21.56 -3.28 -20.90
C ASN A 78 -20.74 -4.53 -20.56
N LEU A 79 -20.45 -4.75 -19.27
CA LEU A 79 -19.59 -5.82 -18.78
C LEU A 79 -20.10 -7.21 -19.22
N ASP A 80 -21.42 -7.42 -19.13
CA ASP A 80 -22.06 -8.69 -19.53
C ASP A 80 -21.98 -8.96 -21.04
N TYR A 81 -22.10 -7.91 -21.87
CA TYR A 81 -21.97 -8.04 -23.32
C TYR A 81 -20.57 -8.54 -23.70
N TYR A 82 -19.52 -7.98 -23.10
CA TYR A 82 -18.15 -8.39 -23.39
C TYR A 82 -17.76 -9.74 -22.79
N LEU A 83 -18.32 -10.10 -21.63
CA LEU A 83 -18.05 -11.39 -21.00
C LEU A 83 -18.78 -12.56 -21.69
N TYR A 84 -20.02 -12.35 -22.14
CA TYR A 84 -20.89 -13.45 -22.54
C TYR A 84 -21.26 -13.47 -24.03
N HIS A 85 -20.99 -12.42 -24.81
CA HIS A 85 -21.49 -12.34 -26.18
C HIS A 85 -20.48 -12.75 -27.26
N GLU A 86 -19.22 -12.30 -27.23
CA GLU A 86 -18.33 -12.42 -28.40
C GLU A 86 -17.56 -13.75 -28.59
N PRO A 87 -17.10 -14.49 -27.56
CA PRO A 87 -16.47 -15.79 -27.81
C PRO A 87 -17.50 -16.94 -27.92
N TYR A 88 -18.68 -16.81 -27.33
CA TYR A 88 -19.65 -17.92 -27.25
C TYR A 88 -20.36 -18.21 -28.58
N LEU A 89 -20.59 -17.18 -29.41
CA LEU A 89 -21.28 -17.33 -30.70
C LEU A 89 -20.39 -17.83 -31.84
N LYS A 90 -19.06 -17.72 -31.73
CA LYS A 90 -18.13 -18.28 -32.75
C LYS A 90 -17.98 -19.80 -32.67
N GLY A 91 -18.33 -20.42 -31.53
CA GLY A 91 -18.30 -21.87 -31.36
C GLY A 91 -19.58 -22.61 -31.74
N GLN A 92 -20.68 -21.90 -32.01
CA GLN A 92 -22.00 -22.49 -32.32
C GLN A 92 -22.40 -22.36 -33.80
N LYS A 93 -21.42 -22.45 -34.72
CA LYS A 93 -21.71 -22.70 -36.14
C LYS A 93 -21.27 -24.11 -36.53
N LYS A 94 -22.15 -25.08 -36.26
CA LYS A 94 -22.31 -26.32 -37.02
C LYS A 94 -23.79 -26.65 -37.08
#